data_AF-A0A354HUN3-F1
#
_entry.id   AF-A0A354HUN3-F1
#
_cell.length_a   1.000
_cell.length_b   1.000
_cell.length_c   1.000
_cell.angle_alpha   90.00
_cell.angle_beta   90.00
_cell.angle_gamma   90.00
#
_symmetry.space_group_name_H-M   'P 1'
#
loop_
_entity.id
_entity.type
_entity.pdbx_description
1 polymer ?
#
loop_
_entity_poly.entity_id
_entity_poly.type
_entity_poly.pdbx_seq_one_letter_code
_entity_poly.pdbx_strand_id
1 'polypeptide(L)'
;TGQNLGARQPERAERSGYMAAKIAAIFMSCVGLMFFFFSHELAGFFTNDAAVQQAAGECWKIMAFSQPFLAYVMVLAGALRGAGDTKYVLLVTL
;
A
#
# COMPACT_ATOMS: atom_id res chain seq x y z
N THR A 1 3.63 4.23 16.88
CA THR A 1 3.31 2.83 17.22
C THR A 1 4.35 2.26 18.18
N GLY A 2 5.57 1.93 17.76
CA GLY A 2 6.59 1.31 18.63
C GLY A 2 7.02 2.16 19.84
N GLN A 3 7.33 3.44 19.63
CA GLN A 3 7.74 4.35 20.70
C GLN A 3 6.64 4.57 21.76
N ASN A 4 5.38 4.75 21.32
CA ASN A 4 4.24 4.91 22.24
C ASN A 4 3.97 3.64 23.04
N LEU A 5 4.16 2.47 22.43
CA LEU A 5 4.02 1.20 23.12
C LEU A 5 5.11 1.01 24.19
N GLY A 6 6.37 1.34 23.85
CA GLY A 6 7.48 1.37 24.81
C GLY A 6 7.28 2.38 25.97
N ALA A 7 6.59 3.49 25.70
CA ALA A 7 6.20 4.49 26.69
C ALA A 7 4.93 4.11 27.51
N ARG A 8 4.47 2.86 27.44
CA ARG A 8 3.25 2.34 28.10
C ARG A 8 1.97 3.11 27.74
N GLN A 9 1.88 3.61 26.51
CA GLN A 9 0.71 4.32 25.97
C GLN A 9 0.10 3.55 24.78
N PRO A 10 -0.51 2.37 25.02
CA PRO A 10 -1.01 1.48 23.96
C PRO A 10 -2.11 2.11 23.11
N GLU A 11 -3.04 2.85 23.72
CA GLU A 11 -4.13 3.51 22.99
C GLU A 11 -3.62 4.56 21.98
N ARG A 12 -2.56 5.28 22.33
CA ARG A 12 -1.87 6.21 21.42
C ARG A 12 -1.06 5.49 20.36
N ALA A 13 -0.49 4.33 20.68
CA ALA A 13 0.21 3.50 19.70
C ALA A 13 -0.76 3.02 18.61
N GLU A 14 -1.94 2.54 19.01
CA GLU A 14 -3.01 2.08 18.13
C GLU A 14 -3.55 3.21 17.24
N ARG A 15 -3.97 4.34 17.83
CA ARG A 15 -4.46 5.50 17.06
C ARG A 15 -3.44 5.98 16.03
N SER A 16 -2.16 6.04 16.40
CA SER A 16 -1.10 6.46 15.48
C SER A 16 -0.93 5.45 14.34
N GLY A 17 -1.07 4.15 14.61
CA GLY A 17 -0.99 3.10 13.60
C GLY A 17 -2.12 3.19 12.58
N TYR A 18 -3.36 3.34 13.05
CA TYR A 18 -4.51 3.52 12.17
C TYR A 18 -4.48 4.82 11.38
N MET A 19 -4.03 5.93 11.99
CA MET A 19 -3.84 7.18 11.25
C MET A 19 -2.80 7.04 10.15
N ALA A 20 -1.65 6.44 10.43
CA ALA A 20 -0.62 6.19 9.44
C ALA A 20 -1.14 5.29 8.30
N ALA A 21 -1.87 4.23 8.63
CA ALA A 21 -2.46 3.32 7.65
C ALA A 21 -3.50 4.03 6.77
N LYS A 22 -4.34 4.90 7.35
CA LYS A 22 -5.31 5.71 6.62
C LYS A 22 -4.64 6.71 5.66
N ILE A 23 -3.60 7.41 6.13
CA ILE A 23 -2.85 8.35 5.29
C ILE A 23 -2.19 7.62 4.12
N ALA A 24 -1.56 6.47 4.38
CA ALA A 24 -0.93 5.66 3.35
C ALA A 24 -1.95 5.10 2.34
N ALA A 25 -3.12 4.65 2.81
CA ALA A 25 -4.19 4.20 1.93
C ALA A 25 -4.69 5.33 1.02
N ILE A 26 -4.91 6.54 1.55
CA ILE A 26 -5.30 7.71 0.74
C ILE A 26 -4.22 8.05 -0.29
N PHE A 27 -2.95 8.08 0.13
CA PHE A 27 -1.83 8.34 -0.77
C PHE A 27 -1.76 7.31 -1.90
N MET A 28 -1.85 6.02 -1.57
CA MET A 28 -1.80 4.94 -2.56
C MET A 28 -3.06 4.87 -3.42
N SER A 29 -4.22 5.30 -2.92
CA SER A 29 -5.41 5.53 -3.76
C SER A 29 -5.17 6.63 -4.80
N CYS A 30 -4.53 7.75 -4.42
CA CYS A 30 -4.19 8.81 -5.37
C CYS A 30 -3.20 8.31 -6.44
N VAL A 31 -2.18 7.55 -6.02
CA VAL A 31 -1.22 6.92 -6.93
C VAL A 31 -1.91 5.91 -7.85
N GLY A 32 -2.79 5.06 -7.31
CA GLY A 32 -3.57 4.09 -8.09
C GLY A 32 -4.47 4.77 -9.11
N LEU A 33 -5.15 5.86 -8.74
CA LEU A 33 -5.94 6.68 -9.68
C LEU A 33 -5.07 7.25 -10.79
N MET A 34 -3.88 7.75 -10.46
CA MET A 34 -2.94 8.23 -11.47
C MET A 34 -2.56 7.09 -12.43
N PHE A 35 -2.18 5.92 -11.93
CA PHE A 35 -1.91 4.77 -12.81
C PHE A 35 -3.11 4.33 -13.65
N PHE A 36 -4.32 4.41 -13.10
CA PHE A 36 -5.54 4.05 -13.82
C PHE A 36 -5.76 4.96 -15.05
N PHE A 37 -5.68 6.28 -14.87
CA PHE A 37 -5.89 7.26 -15.95
C PHE A 37 -4.71 7.32 -16.92
N PHE A 38 -3.48 7.25 -16.42
CA PHE A 38 -2.26 7.36 -17.23
C PHE A 38 -1.74 5.99 -17.72
N SER A 39 -2.50 4.92 -17.55
CA SER A 39 -2.07 3.55 -17.87
C SER A 39 -1.66 3.36 -19.34
N HIS A 40 -2.37 3.98 -20.29
CA HIS A 40 -2.03 3.84 -21.70
C HIS A 40 -0.77 4.63 -22.09
N GLU A 41 -0.62 5.84 -21.53
CA GLU A 41 0.53 6.72 -21.79
C GLU A 41 1.81 6.11 -21.20
N LEU A 42 1.73 5.60 -19.97
CA LEU A 42 2.82 4.91 -19.32
C LEU A 42 3.24 3.64 -20.09
N ALA A 43 2.30 2.91 -20.71
CA ALA A 43 2.61 1.72 -21.49
C ALA A 43 3.31 2.08 -22.82
N GLY A 44 2.93 3.22 -23.40
CA GLY A 44 3.57 3.78 -24.59
C GLY A 44 5.05 4.14 -24.40
N PHE A 45 5.50 4.42 -23.17
CA PHE A 45 6.93 4.62 -22.89
C PHE A 45 7.76 3.33 -23.00
N PHE A 46 7.15 2.15 -22.77
CA PHE A 46 7.86 0.88 -22.77
C PHE A 46 7.76 0.15 -24.11
N THR A 47 6.67 0.34 -24.86
CA THR A 47 6.44 -0.36 -26.12
C THR A 47 5.54 0.44 -27.06
N ASN A 48 5.77 0.31 -28.36
CA ASN A 48 4.94 0.86 -29.43
C ASN A 48 3.93 -0.16 -29.99
N ASP A 49 3.94 -1.40 -29.48
CA ASP A 49 2.99 -2.43 -29.89
C ASP A 49 1.62 -2.21 -29.20
N ALA A 50 0.59 -1.94 -30.01
CA ALA A 50 -0.76 -1.68 -29.53
C ALA A 50 -1.37 -2.85 -28.74
N ALA A 51 -1.05 -4.10 -29.11
CA ALA A 51 -1.56 -5.27 -28.38
C ALA A 51 -0.95 -5.37 -26.97
N VAL A 52 0.33 -5.02 -26.84
CA VAL A 52 1.02 -4.99 -25.55
C VAL A 52 0.56 -3.82 -24.69
N GLN A 53 0.32 -2.65 -25.29
CA GLN A 53 -0.23 -1.48 -24.58
C GLN A 53 -1.63 -1.77 -23.99
N GLN A 54 -2.50 -2.43 -24.76
CA GLN A 54 -3.82 -2.80 -24.29
C GLN A 54 -3.75 -3.78 -23.11
N ALA A 55 -2.93 -4.83 -23.22
CA ALA A 55 -2.74 -5.80 -22.14
C ALA A 55 -2.13 -5.17 -20.87
N ALA A 56 -1.13 -4.29 -21.04
CA ALA A 56 -0.51 -3.56 -19.92
C ALA A 56 -1.51 -2.61 -19.24
N GLY A 57 -2.33 -1.92 -20.02
CA GLY A 57 -3.36 -1.02 -19.51
C GLY A 57 -4.39 -1.75 -18.65
N GLU A 58 -4.86 -2.93 -19.08
CA GLU A 58 -5.79 -3.77 -18.30
C GLU A 58 -5.15 -4.25 -16.99
N CYS A 59 -3.92 -4.75 -17.04
CA CYS A 59 -3.17 -5.17 -15.86
C CYS A 59 -2.99 -4.03 -14.84
N TRP A 60 -2.65 -2.82 -15.29
CA TRP A 60 -2.48 -1.67 -14.42
C TRP A 60 -3.78 -1.19 -13.79
N LYS A 61 -4.91 -1.26 -14.49
CA LYS A 61 -6.22 -0.94 -13.92
C LYS A 61 -6.58 -1.91 -12.78
N ILE A 62 -6.30 -3.20 -12.96
CA ILE A 62 -6.52 -4.22 -11.91
C ILE A 62 -5.60 -3.95 -10.72
N MET A 63 -4.32 -3.66 -10.94
CA MET A 63 -3.37 -3.36 -9.86
C MET A 63 -3.69 -2.05 -9.15
N ALA A 64 -4.18 -1.02 -9.86
CA ALA A 64 -4.57 0.25 -9.25
C ALA A 64 -5.63 0.07 -8.16
N PHE A 65 -6.55 -0.89 -8.33
CA PHE A 65 -7.58 -1.19 -7.33
C PHE A 65 -7.02 -1.84 -6.06
N SER A 66 -5.95 -2.63 -6.17
CA SER A 66 -5.34 -3.33 -5.02
C SER A 66 -4.38 -2.45 -4.21
N GLN A 67 -3.86 -1.36 -4.79
CA GLN A 67 -2.93 -0.41 -4.16
C GLN A 67 -3.32 0.04 -2.74
N PRO A 68 -4.53 0.56 -2.47
CA PRO A 68 -4.88 1.05 -1.13
C PRO A 68 -4.92 -0.06 -0.08
N PHE A 69 -5.38 -1.26 -0.46
CA PHE A 69 -5.42 -2.41 0.44
C PHE A 69 -4.00 -2.89 0.79
N LEU A 70 -3.12 -2.95 -0.22
CA LEU A 70 -1.72 -3.32 -0.03
C LEU A 70 -1.00 -2.32 0.88
N ALA A 71 -1.23 -1.02 0.67
CA ALA A 71 -0.69 0.06 1.50
C ALA A 71 -1.08 -0.09 2.97
N TYR A 72 -2.36 -0.36 3.22
CA TYR A 72 -2.92 -0.52 4.55
C TYR A 72 -2.27 -1.71 5.27
N VAL A 73 -2.19 -2.88 4.61
CA VAL A 73 -1.55 -4.08 5.16
C VAL A 73 -0.07 -3.84 5.43
N MET A 74 0.67 -3.22 4.49
CA MET A 74 2.09 -2.93 4.67
C MET A 74 2.35 -2.02 5.87
N VAL A 75 1.55 -0.98 6.06
CA VAL A 75 1.73 -0.04 7.16
C VAL A 75 1.43 -0.67 8.50
N LEU A 76 0.36 -1.46 8.61
CA LEU A 76 0.05 -2.20 9.84
C LEU A 76 1.14 -3.25 10.16
N ALA A 77 1.60 -3.99 9.15
CA ALA A 77 2.71 -4.92 9.32
C ALA A 77 4.01 -4.20 9.75
N GLY A 78 4.29 -3.03 9.19
CA GLY A 78 5.39 -2.16 9.61
C GLY A 78 5.25 -1.66 11.04
N ALA A 79 4.03 -1.29 11.44
CA ALA A 79 3.72 -0.86 12.80
C ALA A 79 3.93 -1.96 13.83
N LEU A 80 3.49 -3.20 13.52
CA LEU A 80 3.70 -4.39 14.35
C LEU A 80 5.18 -4.76 14.47
N ARG A 81 5.92 -4.77 13.35
CA ARG A 81 7.39 -4.97 13.37
C ARG A 81 8.09 -3.94 14.23
N GLY A 82 7.73 -2.66 14.09
CA GLY A 82 8.29 -1.57 14.89
C GLY A 82 7.91 -1.61 16.37
N ALA A 83 6.86 -2.36 16.73
CA ALA A 83 6.46 -2.63 18.10
C ALA A 83 7.15 -3.88 18.71
N GLY A 84 7.94 -4.62 17.92
CA GLY A 84 8.60 -5.85 18.33
C GLY A 84 7.79 -7.13 18.10
N ASP A 85 6.56 -7.02 17.57
CA ASP A 85 5.72 -8.18 17.23
C ASP A 85 5.99 -8.63 15.78
N THR A 86 7.11 -9.33 15.61
CA THR A 86 7.53 -9.88 14.31
C THR A 86 6.88 -11.22 13.98
N LYS A 87 6.44 -11.99 15.00
CA LYS A 87 5.81 -13.30 14.82
C LYS A 87 4.43 -13.19 14.18
N TYR A 88 3.62 -12.22 14.62
CA TYR A 88 2.31 -11.98 14.03
C TYR A 88 2.43 -11.51 12.58
N VAL A 89 3.44 -10.69 12.28
CA VAL A 89 3.72 -10.21 10.92
C VAL A 89 4.16 -11.34 9.99
N LEU A 90 4.95 -12.29 10.48
CA LEU A 90 5.34 -13.47 9.71
C LEU A 90 4.12 -14.31 9.32
N LEU A 91 3.19 -14.54 10.25
CA LEU A 91 1.96 -15.31 10.01
C LEU A 91 1.01 -14.65 9.01
N VAL A 92 0.90 -13.32 9.02
CA VAL A 92 0.01 -12.58 8.10
C VAL A 92 0.58 -12.48 6.68
N THR A 93 1.91 -12.60 6.53
CA THR A 93 2.59 -12.47 5.23
C THR A 93 2.74 -13.82 4.51
N LEU A 94 2.67 -14.94 5.24
CA LEU A 94 2.72 -16.32 4.73
C LEU A 94 1.37 -16.77 4.18
#